data_AF-F2UTR0-F1
#
_entry.id   AF-F2UTR0-F1
#
_cell.length_a   1.000
_cell.length_b   1.000
_cell.length_c   1.000
_cell.angle_alpha   90.00
_cell.angle_beta   90.00
_cell.angle_gamma   90.00
#
_symmetry.space_group_name_H-M   'P 1'
#
loop_
_entity.id
_entity.type
_entity.pdbx_description
1 polymer ?
#
loop_
_entity_poly.entity_id
_entity_poly.type
_entity_poly.pdbx_seq_one_letter_code
_entity_poly.pdbx_strand_id
1 'polypeptide(L)'
;MCLKLRYPKRVFLARDNHEDSWVNKFFGFRDECLQRLPDGVIVWQMINKLFEYLPLGTVVDDSILCIHGGIGRDFRSLEDLRRIKRPFRPSEGDDTHEIRVARDALWSDPTESDEHLGLHASATRGATIVQLGPDMVRTFLRENNLQMIVRAHQCVKDGYEFFAGQQLVTVFSATDYCGRFGNDAAMLVINRELSVAVHVIKPDSYLGLSSWQPRQPSSPLPPSLGGGDEDETPHTVTGEYPPFSLDD
;
A
#
# COMPACT_ATOMS: atom_id res chain seq x y z
N MET A 1 -7.95 10.87 -11.46
CA MET A 1 -7.40 12.22 -11.72
C MET A 1 -8.46 13.29 -11.99
N CYS A 2 -9.43 13.08 -12.89
CA CYS A 2 -10.46 14.10 -13.20
C CYS A 2 -11.21 14.65 -11.98
N LEU A 3 -11.56 13.79 -11.01
CA LEU A 3 -12.20 14.22 -9.76
C LEU A 3 -11.30 15.13 -8.90
N LYS A 4 -9.98 14.88 -8.89
CA LYS A 4 -9.02 15.76 -8.21
C LYS A 4 -8.97 17.14 -8.86
N LEU A 5 -9.00 17.21 -10.19
CA LEU A 5 -9.06 18.49 -10.92
C LEU A 5 -10.38 19.23 -10.67
N ARG A 6 -11.50 18.50 -10.67
CA ARG A 6 -12.83 19.09 -10.47
C ARG A 6 -13.09 19.55 -9.03
N TYR A 7 -12.57 18.81 -8.06
CA TYR A 7 -12.80 19.01 -6.62
C TYR A 7 -11.48 19.01 -5.82
N PRO A 8 -10.57 19.97 -6.08
CA PRO A 8 -9.20 19.93 -5.53
C PRO A 8 -9.13 20.04 -4.02
N LYS A 9 -10.16 20.59 -3.37
CA LYS A 9 -10.29 20.73 -1.91
C LYS A 9 -11.12 19.63 -1.23
N ARG A 10 -11.63 18.66 -1.99
CA ARG A 10 -12.50 17.58 -1.46
C ARG A 10 -11.97 16.19 -1.79
N VAL A 11 -11.29 16.06 -2.92
CA VAL A 11 -10.66 14.80 -3.35
C VAL A 11 -9.17 14.94 -3.17
N PHE A 12 -8.58 13.98 -2.46
CA PHE A 12 -7.15 13.88 -2.22
C PHE A 12 -6.70 12.51 -2.69
N LEU A 13 -5.53 12.47 -3.32
CA LEU A 13 -4.89 11.24 -3.76
C LEU A 13 -3.58 11.17 -2.98
N ALA A 14 -3.35 10.05 -2.31
CA ALA A 14 -2.06 9.71 -1.73
C ALA A 14 -1.32 8.79 -2.71
N ARG A 15 0.00 8.76 -2.63
CA ARG A 15 0.84 7.87 -3.42
C ARG A 15 0.88 6.49 -2.79
N ASP A 16 0.79 5.47 -3.62
CA ASP A 16 1.02 4.07 -3.28
C ASP A 16 2.36 3.55 -3.86
N ASN A 17 2.68 2.29 -3.59
CA ASN A 17 3.91 1.68 -4.10
C ASN A 17 3.83 1.31 -5.60
N HIS A 18 2.63 1.13 -6.16
CA HIS A 18 2.39 0.92 -7.59
C HIS A 18 2.44 2.23 -8.40
N GLU A 19 2.35 3.39 -7.77
CA GLU A 19 2.62 4.71 -8.36
C GLU A 19 4.12 5.02 -8.47
N ASP A 20 4.88 3.99 -8.84
CA ASP A 20 6.28 4.03 -9.21
C ASP A 20 6.49 3.38 -10.58
N SER A 21 7.25 4.06 -11.45
CA SER A 21 7.43 3.62 -12.83
C SER A 21 8.12 2.27 -12.97
N TRP A 22 8.95 1.88 -12.00
CA TRP A 22 9.55 0.56 -12.00
C TRP A 22 8.48 -0.48 -11.69
N VAL A 23 7.70 -0.28 -10.63
CA VAL A 23 6.65 -1.21 -10.19
C VAL A 23 5.57 -1.37 -11.27
N ASN A 24 4.91 -0.28 -11.67
CA ASN A 24 3.78 -0.38 -12.59
C ASN A 24 4.16 -0.80 -14.02
N LYS A 25 5.45 -0.74 -14.38
CA LYS A 25 5.97 -1.35 -15.60
C LYS A 25 5.88 -2.87 -15.57
N PHE A 26 6.16 -3.50 -14.42
CA PHE A 26 6.13 -4.96 -14.28
C PHE A 26 4.75 -5.50 -13.86
N PHE A 27 3.92 -4.67 -13.23
CA PHE A 27 2.59 -5.04 -12.73
C PHE A 27 1.43 -4.54 -13.61
N GLY A 28 1.64 -4.46 -14.93
CA GLY A 28 0.57 -4.41 -15.93
C GLY A 28 0.14 -3.03 -16.43
N PHE A 29 0.31 -1.96 -15.66
CA PHE A 29 -0.18 -0.63 -16.07
C PHE A 29 0.47 -0.11 -17.36
N ARG A 30 1.79 -0.33 -17.51
CA ARG A 30 2.49 0.03 -18.75
C ARG A 30 1.91 -0.74 -19.92
N ASP A 31 1.79 -2.05 -19.80
CA ASP A 31 1.29 -2.91 -20.88
C ASP A 31 -0.15 -2.56 -21.25
N GLU A 32 -1.00 -2.22 -20.27
CA GLU A 32 -2.35 -1.72 -20.50
C GLU A 32 -2.34 -0.42 -21.33
N CYS A 33 -1.46 0.54 -20.99
CA CYS A 33 -1.33 1.77 -21.75
C CYS A 33 -0.92 1.48 -23.21
N LEU A 34 0.08 0.61 -23.44
CA LEU A 34 0.53 0.25 -24.79
C LEU A 34 -0.55 -0.47 -25.59
N GLN A 35 -1.34 -1.34 -24.95
CA GLN A 35 -2.36 -2.12 -25.64
C GLN A 35 -3.62 -1.32 -25.97
N ARG A 36 -4.01 -0.39 -25.09
CA ARG A 36 -5.32 0.29 -25.19
C ARG A 36 -5.25 1.67 -25.82
N LEU A 37 -4.09 2.33 -25.85
CA LEU A 37 -3.95 3.72 -26.26
C LEU A 37 -2.97 3.87 -27.43
N PRO A 38 -3.31 4.66 -28.47
CA PRO A 38 -2.41 4.91 -29.60
C PRO A 38 -1.02 5.43 -29.19
N ASP A 39 -0.98 6.34 -28.21
CA ASP A 39 0.25 6.93 -27.67
C ASP A 39 0.62 6.35 -26.28
N GLY A 40 0.37 5.05 -26.08
CA GLY A 40 0.45 4.40 -24.77
C GLY A 40 1.75 4.63 -23.99
N VAL A 41 2.90 4.64 -24.68
CA VAL A 41 4.19 4.93 -24.03
C VAL A 41 4.25 6.35 -23.48
N ILE A 42 3.78 7.34 -24.24
CA ILE A 42 3.77 8.75 -23.84
C ILE A 42 2.79 8.94 -22.68
N VAL A 43 1.60 8.33 -22.75
CA VAL A 43 0.59 8.39 -21.68
C VAL A 43 1.14 7.80 -20.38
N TRP A 44 1.76 6.61 -20.45
CA TRP A 44 2.39 5.97 -19.29
C TRP A 44 3.48 6.87 -18.66
N GLN A 45 4.35 7.49 -19.48
CA GLN A 45 5.36 8.42 -18.99
C GLN A 45 4.74 9.66 -18.34
N MET A 46 3.69 10.24 -18.92
CA MET A 46 3.02 11.42 -18.37
C MET A 46 2.30 11.13 -17.05
N ILE A 47 1.68 9.96 -16.92
CA ILE A 47 1.01 9.55 -15.69
C ILE A 47 2.05 9.29 -14.58
N ASN A 48 3.18 8.64 -14.88
CA ASN A 48 4.26 8.48 -13.91
C ASN A 48 4.85 9.82 -13.47
N LYS A 49 5.04 10.77 -14.40
CA LYS A 49 5.44 12.14 -14.02
C LYS A 49 4.47 12.79 -13.05
N LEU A 50 3.16 12.49 -13.13
CA LEU A 50 2.19 12.97 -12.15
C LEU A 50 2.31 12.25 -10.81
N PHE A 51 2.53 10.92 -10.81
CA PHE A 51 2.73 10.13 -9.61
C PHE A 51 3.89 10.65 -8.74
N GLU A 52 4.95 11.17 -9.36
CA GLU A 52 6.07 11.84 -8.67
C GLU A 52 5.64 13.02 -7.78
N TYR A 53 4.48 13.64 -8.04
CA TYR A 53 3.93 14.76 -7.26
C TYR A 53 2.88 14.36 -6.22
N LEU A 54 2.46 13.09 -6.19
CA LEU A 54 1.51 12.62 -5.19
C LEU A 54 2.13 12.70 -3.78
N PRO A 55 1.37 13.17 -2.76
CA PRO A 55 1.83 13.18 -1.38
C PRO A 55 1.97 11.74 -0.85
N LEU A 56 3.01 11.49 -0.05
CA LEU A 56 3.28 10.17 0.56
C LEU A 56 2.39 9.89 1.80
N GLY A 57 1.79 10.93 2.38
CA GLY A 57 0.89 10.80 3.51
C GLY A 57 0.05 12.05 3.70
N THR A 58 -1.03 11.94 4.47
CA THR A 58 -1.92 13.05 4.82
C THR A 58 -2.31 12.93 6.29
N VAL A 59 -2.32 14.04 7.02
CA VAL A 59 -2.89 14.10 8.37
C VAL A 59 -4.29 14.69 8.29
N VAL A 60 -5.28 13.99 8.82
CA VAL A 60 -6.67 14.42 8.91
C VAL A 60 -6.92 14.93 10.34
N ASP A 61 -7.41 16.16 10.42
CA ASP A 61 -7.78 16.84 11.68
C ASP A 61 -6.68 16.81 12.75
N ASP A 62 -5.42 16.93 12.34
CA ASP A 62 -4.22 16.87 13.18
C ASP A 62 -4.11 15.60 14.07
N SER A 63 -4.84 14.54 13.73
CA SER A 63 -5.05 13.39 14.62
C SER A 63 -4.88 12.03 13.93
N ILE A 64 -5.22 11.92 12.64
CA ILE A 64 -5.19 10.64 11.91
C ILE A 64 -4.19 10.73 10.77
N LEU A 65 -3.17 9.88 10.77
CA LEU A 65 -2.22 9.76 9.68
C LEU A 65 -2.73 8.73 8.66
N CYS A 66 -2.96 9.16 7.42
CA CYS A 66 -3.24 8.30 6.28
C CYS A 66 -1.97 8.12 5.43
N ILE A 67 -1.51 6.88 5.27
CA ILE A 67 -0.35 6.47 4.45
C ILE A 67 -0.67 5.18 3.69
N HIS A 68 0.15 4.77 2.73
CA HIS A 68 -0.14 3.55 1.97
C HIS A 68 0.31 2.27 2.70
N GLY A 69 1.61 2.18 3.00
CA GLY A 69 2.24 1.08 3.72
C GLY A 69 2.15 1.29 5.23
N GLY A 70 3.27 1.64 5.87
CA GLY A 70 3.32 1.78 7.32
C GLY A 70 4.38 2.77 7.79
N ILE A 71 4.63 2.80 9.09
CA ILE A 71 5.86 3.40 9.62
C ILE A 71 7.02 2.41 9.46
N GLY A 72 8.20 2.72 9.95
CA GLY A 72 9.29 1.74 9.86
C GLY A 72 10.53 2.12 10.62
N ARG A 73 11.68 1.75 10.04
CA ARG A 73 12.98 1.95 10.67
C ARG A 73 13.36 3.42 10.70
N ASP A 74 13.15 4.11 9.59
CA ASP A 74 13.61 5.47 9.32
C ASP A 74 12.45 6.47 9.39
N PHE A 75 11.21 6.07 9.06
CA PHE A 75 10.04 6.91 9.24
C PHE A 75 9.58 6.93 10.71
N ARG A 76 10.07 7.93 11.46
CA ARG A 76 9.82 8.07 12.92
C ARG A 76 8.98 9.29 13.30
N SER A 77 8.93 10.29 12.43
CA SER A 77 8.21 11.53 12.68
C SER A 77 7.49 12.03 11.44
N LEU A 78 6.42 12.80 11.62
CA LEU A 78 5.76 13.51 10.51
C LEU A 78 6.73 14.46 9.77
N GLU A 79 7.78 14.93 10.43
CA GLU A 79 8.80 15.78 9.84
C GLU A 79 9.66 15.03 8.81
N ASP A 80 9.90 13.72 9.01
CA ASP A 80 10.63 12.89 8.05
C ASP A 80 9.92 12.91 6.68
N LEU A 81 8.59 12.75 6.67
CA LEU A 81 7.80 12.86 5.44
C LEU A 81 7.79 14.27 4.85
N ARG A 82 7.74 15.32 5.68
CA ARG A 82 7.71 16.72 5.21
C ARG A 82 8.99 17.13 4.48
N ARG A 83 10.14 16.54 4.84
CA ARG A 83 11.44 16.83 4.22
C ARG A 83 11.57 16.31 2.79
N ILE A 84 10.78 15.31 2.42
CA ILE A 84 10.82 14.72 1.08
C ILE A 84 10.27 15.71 0.06
N LYS A 85 11.16 16.24 -0.78
CA LYS A 85 10.81 17.19 -1.84
C LYS A 85 10.16 16.47 -3.02
N ARG A 86 9.16 17.11 -3.61
CA ARG A 86 8.48 16.65 -4.84
C ARG A 86 8.90 17.50 -6.04
N PRO A 87 9.03 16.94 -7.27
CA PRO A 87 8.79 15.54 -7.62
C PRO A 87 9.78 14.58 -6.95
N PHE A 88 9.31 13.40 -6.58
CA PHE A 88 10.08 12.41 -5.84
C PHE A 88 10.09 11.07 -6.57
N ARG A 89 11.26 10.42 -6.67
CA ARG A 89 11.45 9.15 -7.36
C ARG A 89 12.19 8.16 -6.46
N PRO A 90 11.47 7.30 -5.71
CA PRO A 90 12.12 6.40 -4.76
C PRO A 90 13.01 5.36 -5.44
N SER A 91 12.70 4.97 -6.68
CA SER A 91 13.45 3.97 -7.45
C SER A 91 14.66 4.53 -8.21
N GLU A 92 14.87 5.86 -8.18
CA GLU A 92 15.97 6.54 -8.86
C GLU A 92 16.78 7.35 -7.83
N GLY A 93 17.80 6.74 -7.21
CA GLY A 93 18.71 7.45 -6.31
C GLY A 93 19.51 6.57 -5.35
N ASP A 94 20.42 7.21 -4.62
CA ASP A 94 21.20 6.59 -3.53
C ASP A 94 20.30 6.25 -2.34
N ASP A 95 20.71 5.31 -1.47
CA ASP A 95 19.99 4.97 -0.22
C ASP A 95 20.09 6.12 0.82
N THR A 96 19.42 7.22 0.53
CA THR A 96 19.29 8.41 1.37
C THR A 96 18.23 8.19 2.46
N HIS A 97 18.24 9.04 3.49
CA HIS A 97 17.23 8.98 4.56
C HIS A 97 15.82 9.16 4.00
N GLU A 98 15.63 10.09 3.07
CA GLU A 98 14.37 10.37 2.40
C GLU A 98 13.84 9.17 1.61
N ILE A 99 14.73 8.43 0.94
CA ILE A 99 14.37 7.20 0.22
C ILE A 99 13.97 6.10 1.20
N ARG A 100 14.68 5.93 2.34
CA ARG A 100 14.29 4.95 3.36
C ARG A 100 12.97 5.29 4.05
N VAL A 101 12.72 6.57 4.35
CA VAL A 101 11.45 7.05 4.89
C VAL A 101 10.30 6.80 3.90
N ALA A 102 10.50 7.11 2.62
CA ALA A 102 9.49 6.84 1.60
C ALA A 102 9.25 5.34 1.42
N ARG A 103 10.31 4.53 1.48
CA ARG A 103 10.22 3.07 1.44
C ARG A 103 9.36 2.56 2.59
N ASP A 104 9.61 3.04 3.81
CA ASP A 104 8.78 2.68 4.97
C ASP A 104 7.30 3.05 4.74
N ALA A 105 7.03 4.30 4.35
CA ALA A 105 5.69 4.84 4.13
C ALA A 105 4.88 4.13 3.03
N LEU A 106 5.56 3.54 2.05
CA LEU A 106 4.94 2.89 0.89
C LEU A 106 4.92 1.36 1.00
N TRP A 107 5.85 0.73 1.72
CA TRP A 107 6.04 -0.73 1.63
C TRP A 107 5.95 -1.49 2.94
N SER A 108 6.14 -0.83 4.09
CA SER A 108 6.12 -1.52 5.39
C SER A 108 4.73 -2.03 5.76
N ASP A 109 4.70 -3.07 6.59
CA ASP A 109 3.48 -3.70 7.07
C ASP A 109 3.46 -3.83 8.62
N PRO A 110 2.30 -3.94 9.29
CA PRO A 110 2.24 -4.49 10.63
C PRO A 110 2.71 -5.95 10.63
N THR A 111 3.12 -6.42 11.79
CA THR A 111 3.29 -7.85 12.05
C THR A 111 1.94 -8.59 11.94
N GLU A 112 2.00 -9.92 11.78
CA GLU A 112 0.80 -10.76 11.62
C GLU A 112 -0.12 -10.77 12.85
N SER A 113 0.39 -10.35 14.02
CA SER A 113 -0.40 -10.23 15.24
C SER A 113 0.17 -9.17 16.18
N ASP A 114 -0.67 -8.73 17.12
CA ASP A 114 -0.30 -7.80 18.21
C ASP A 114 0.69 -8.42 19.24
N GLU A 115 0.98 -9.73 19.14
CA GLU A 115 1.92 -10.42 20.02
C GLU A 115 3.38 -10.21 19.59
N HIS A 116 3.60 -9.92 18.30
CA HIS A 116 4.92 -9.74 17.73
C HIS A 116 5.37 -8.28 17.87
N LEU A 117 6.16 -8.00 18.91
CA LEU A 117 6.67 -6.65 19.19
C LEU A 117 7.92 -6.31 18.37
N GLY A 118 8.22 -5.01 18.26
CA GLY A 118 9.47 -4.51 17.70
C GLY A 118 9.47 -4.41 16.17
N LEU A 119 10.67 -4.50 15.58
CA LEU A 119 10.88 -4.33 14.15
C LEU A 119 11.45 -5.61 13.54
N HIS A 120 10.82 -6.11 12.49
CA HIS A 120 11.19 -7.34 11.81
C HIS A 120 11.49 -7.07 10.34
N ALA A 121 12.37 -7.85 9.73
CA ALA A 121 12.53 -7.81 8.28
C ALA A 121 11.34 -8.50 7.62
N SER A 122 10.83 -7.96 6.51
CA SER A 122 9.78 -8.61 5.74
C SER A 122 10.36 -9.80 4.98
N ALA A 123 9.86 -11.00 5.28
CA ALA A 123 10.21 -12.20 4.52
C ALA A 123 9.68 -12.16 3.07
N THR A 124 8.63 -11.36 2.82
CA THR A 124 7.84 -11.43 1.58
C THR A 124 7.91 -10.20 0.70
N ARG A 125 8.55 -9.14 1.18
CA ARG A 125 8.82 -7.94 0.40
C ARG A 125 10.31 -7.65 0.25
N GLY A 126 11.15 -8.52 0.79
CA GLY A 126 12.60 -8.39 0.78
C GLY A 126 13.17 -7.72 2.03
N ALA A 127 14.46 -7.94 2.28
CA ALA A 127 15.13 -7.60 3.54
C ALA A 127 15.21 -6.09 3.84
N THR A 128 15.01 -5.23 2.84
CA THR A 128 14.99 -3.77 3.01
C THR A 128 13.65 -3.24 3.48
N ILE A 129 12.59 -4.05 3.38
CA ILE A 129 11.24 -3.74 3.86
C ILE A 129 11.04 -4.34 5.25
N VAL A 130 10.28 -3.66 6.10
CA VAL A 130 10.10 -4.03 7.50
C VAL A 130 8.65 -4.32 7.86
N GLN A 131 8.48 -5.15 8.87
CA GLN A 131 7.24 -5.32 9.61
C GLN A 131 7.37 -4.70 10.99
N LEU A 132 6.31 -4.04 11.46
CA LEU A 132 6.29 -3.26 12.70
C LEU A 132 5.27 -3.82 13.71
N GLY A 133 5.74 -4.04 14.93
CA GLY A 133 4.90 -4.45 16.05
C GLY A 133 4.03 -3.30 16.58
N PRO A 134 3.03 -3.62 17.42
CA PRO A 134 2.08 -2.63 17.90
C PRO A 134 2.69 -1.63 18.90
N ASP A 135 3.80 -1.98 19.56
CA ASP A 135 4.58 -1.07 20.42
C ASP A 135 5.19 0.10 19.64
N MET A 136 5.58 -0.15 18.39
CA MET A 136 6.13 0.85 17.49
C MET A 136 5.04 1.81 17.00
N VAL A 137 3.84 1.29 16.67
CA VAL A 137 2.65 2.10 16.36
C VAL A 137 2.31 3.04 17.52
N ARG A 138 2.19 2.47 18.73
CA ARG A 138 1.88 3.22 19.96
C ARG A 138 2.88 4.34 20.24
N THR A 139 4.17 4.04 20.07
CA THR A 139 5.25 5.00 20.28
C THR A 139 5.18 6.12 19.25
N PHE A 140 5.06 5.79 17.97
CA PHE A 140 4.95 6.78 16.89
C PHE A 140 3.76 7.72 17.09
N LEU A 141 2.58 7.17 17.39
CA LEU A 141 1.37 7.96 17.63
C LEU A 141 1.54 8.92 18.80
N ARG A 142 2.08 8.45 19.92
CA ARG A 142 2.36 9.28 21.10
C ARG A 142 3.34 10.40 20.80
N GLU A 143 4.44 10.10 20.11
CA GLU A 143 5.50 11.06 19.82
C GLU A 143 5.08 12.11 18.78
N ASN A 144 4.14 11.76 17.90
CA ASN A 144 3.60 12.66 16.87
C ASN A 144 2.26 13.29 17.24
N ASN A 145 1.76 13.07 18.46
CA ASN A 145 0.46 13.55 18.94
C ASN A 145 -0.71 13.17 18.02
N LEU A 146 -0.75 11.91 17.60
CA LEU A 146 -1.77 11.32 16.74
C LEU A 146 -2.56 10.26 17.50
N GLN A 147 -3.78 9.97 17.03
CA GLN A 147 -4.66 8.95 17.61
C GLN A 147 -4.66 7.65 16.81
N MET A 148 -4.51 7.72 15.49
CA MET A 148 -4.67 6.56 14.61
C MET A 148 -3.81 6.66 13.33
N ILE A 149 -3.37 5.50 12.84
CA ILE A 149 -2.84 5.33 11.49
C ILE A 149 -3.90 4.61 10.63
N VAL A 150 -4.26 5.20 9.50
CA VAL A 150 -5.06 4.53 8.46
C VAL A 150 -4.11 4.18 7.32
N ARG A 151 -4.10 2.91 6.93
CA ARG A 151 -3.25 2.42 5.83
C ARG A 151 -3.97 1.50 4.85
N ALA A 152 -3.30 1.15 3.75
CA ALA A 152 -3.81 0.26 2.71
C ALA A 152 -2.86 -0.92 2.45
N HIS A 153 -2.41 -1.20 1.21
CA HIS A 153 -1.30 -2.09 0.82
C HIS A 153 -1.39 -3.61 1.12
N GLN A 154 -2.08 -4.07 2.17
CA GLN A 154 -2.34 -5.49 2.40
C GLN A 154 -3.78 -5.85 2.06
N CYS A 155 -3.96 -6.92 1.27
CA CYS A 155 -5.27 -7.51 1.02
C CYS A 155 -5.72 -8.27 2.27
N VAL A 156 -6.80 -7.80 2.90
CA VAL A 156 -7.38 -8.40 4.11
C VAL A 156 -8.78 -8.92 3.81
N LYS A 157 -9.17 -10.03 4.44
CA LYS A 157 -10.36 -10.82 4.08
C LYS A 157 -11.65 -10.00 4.03
N ASP A 158 -11.91 -9.19 5.05
CA ASP A 158 -13.15 -8.42 5.18
C ASP A 158 -13.02 -6.99 4.59
N GLY A 159 -11.94 -6.72 3.86
CA GLY A 159 -11.62 -5.40 3.31
C GLY A 159 -11.09 -4.40 4.34
N TYR A 160 -11.10 -4.74 5.63
CA TYR A 160 -10.44 -3.96 6.68
C TYR A 160 -9.91 -4.86 7.80
N GLU A 161 -8.93 -4.38 8.56
CA GLU A 161 -8.38 -5.07 9.72
C GLU A 161 -7.80 -4.07 10.73
N PHE A 162 -8.11 -4.26 12.02
CA PHE A 162 -7.54 -3.44 13.09
C PHE A 162 -6.30 -4.09 13.70
N PHE A 163 -5.35 -3.24 14.09
CA PHE A 163 -4.09 -3.63 14.70
C PHE A 163 -3.71 -2.65 15.83
N ALA A 164 -2.77 -3.05 16.69
CA ALA A 164 -2.26 -2.25 17.79
C ALA A 164 -3.37 -1.69 18.70
N GLY A 165 -4.31 -2.54 19.10
CA GLY A 165 -5.46 -2.11 19.91
C GLY A 165 -6.34 -1.05 19.21
N GLN A 166 -6.62 -1.25 17.92
CA GLN A 166 -7.41 -0.34 17.06
C GLN A 166 -6.76 1.02 16.78
N GLN A 167 -5.47 1.19 17.07
CA GLN A 167 -4.74 2.42 16.75
C GLN A 167 -4.14 2.42 15.34
N LEU A 168 -4.16 1.28 14.65
CA LEU A 168 -3.89 1.17 13.23
C LEU A 168 -5.03 0.42 12.56
N VAL A 169 -5.47 0.88 11.39
CA VAL A 169 -6.44 0.16 10.56
C VAL A 169 -5.90 0.02 9.14
N THR A 170 -5.92 -1.21 8.65
CA THR A 170 -5.71 -1.55 7.23
C THR A 170 -7.05 -1.50 6.52
N VAL A 171 -7.11 -0.83 5.38
CA VAL A 171 -8.29 -0.72 4.51
C VAL A 171 -7.91 -1.12 3.10
N PHE A 172 -8.64 -2.07 2.53
CA PHE A 172 -8.46 -2.58 1.18
C PHE A 172 -9.77 -2.44 0.40
N SER A 173 -9.74 -1.76 -0.74
CA SER A 173 -10.96 -1.34 -1.44
C SER A 173 -11.21 -2.05 -2.78
N ALA A 174 -10.52 -3.14 -3.07
CA ALA A 174 -10.77 -3.98 -4.25
C ALA A 174 -11.35 -5.34 -3.82
N THR A 175 -12.58 -5.63 -4.25
CA THR A 175 -13.26 -6.91 -4.01
C THR A 175 -12.66 -8.01 -4.88
N ASP A 176 -12.63 -9.24 -4.35
CA ASP A 176 -12.10 -10.42 -5.03
C ASP A 176 -10.80 -10.10 -5.78
N TYR A 177 -9.81 -9.62 -5.01
CA TYR A 177 -8.57 -9.12 -5.54
C TYR A 177 -7.97 -10.13 -6.52
N CYS A 178 -7.55 -9.65 -7.70
CA CYS A 178 -7.06 -10.46 -8.80
C CYS A 178 -7.96 -11.64 -9.25
N GLY A 179 -9.25 -11.65 -8.87
CA GLY A 179 -10.21 -12.72 -9.17
C GLY A 179 -9.94 -14.03 -8.44
N ARG A 180 -9.22 -14.00 -7.31
CA ARG A 180 -8.71 -15.21 -6.63
C ARG A 180 -8.79 -15.15 -5.11
N PHE A 181 -8.74 -13.97 -4.52
CA PHE A 181 -8.62 -13.84 -3.06
C PHE A 181 -9.98 -13.92 -2.36
N GLY A 182 -11.09 -13.70 -3.07
CA GLY A 182 -12.44 -13.77 -2.49
C GLY A 182 -12.68 -12.78 -1.34
N ASN A 183 -11.81 -11.77 -1.20
CA ASN A 183 -11.91 -10.78 -0.15
C ASN A 183 -13.01 -9.75 -0.45
N ASP A 184 -13.55 -9.17 0.61
CA ASP A 184 -14.37 -7.98 0.50
C ASP A 184 -13.51 -6.73 0.28
N ALA A 185 -14.17 -5.65 -0.11
CA ALA A 185 -13.61 -4.30 -0.03
C ALA A 185 -14.21 -3.55 1.16
N ALA A 186 -13.52 -2.54 1.65
CA ALA A 186 -14.07 -1.60 2.61
C ALA A 186 -13.79 -0.15 2.24
N MET A 187 -14.65 0.73 2.76
CA MET A 187 -14.48 2.17 2.78
C MET A 187 -14.62 2.68 4.22
N LEU A 188 -13.62 3.43 4.67
CA LEU A 188 -13.65 4.07 5.97
C LEU A 188 -14.36 5.43 5.90
N VAL A 189 -15.30 5.67 6.80
CA VAL A 189 -15.99 6.96 6.95
C VAL A 189 -15.66 7.52 8.32
N ILE A 190 -15.02 8.69 8.32
CA ILE A 190 -14.60 9.40 9.53
C ILE A 190 -15.48 10.64 9.66
N ASN A 191 -16.20 10.77 10.77
CA ASN A 191 -17.03 11.95 11.03
C ASN A 191 -16.21 13.09 11.68
N ARG A 192 -16.87 14.20 12.02
CA ARG A 192 -16.20 15.38 12.60
C ARG A 192 -15.72 15.15 14.03
N GLU A 193 -16.31 14.19 14.72
CA GLU A 193 -15.93 13.73 16.04
C GLU A 193 -14.85 12.63 15.98
N LEU A 194 -14.25 12.42 14.79
CA LEU A 194 -13.25 11.40 14.49
C LEU A 194 -13.70 9.96 14.79
N SER A 195 -15.00 9.74 14.87
CA SER A 195 -15.58 8.40 14.95
C SER A 195 -15.44 7.71 13.60
N VAL A 196 -15.01 6.46 13.66
CA VAL A 196 -14.71 5.64 12.49
C VAL A 196 -15.84 4.65 12.25
N ALA A 197 -16.43 4.71 11.06
CA ALA A 197 -17.39 3.71 10.56
C ALA A 197 -16.79 2.99 9.35
N VAL A 198 -17.03 1.69 9.24
CA VAL A 198 -16.57 0.86 8.12
C VAL A 198 -17.76 0.46 7.26
N HIS A 199 -17.70 0.77 5.97
CA HIS A 199 -18.65 0.30 4.98
C HIS A 199 -18.03 -0.83 4.15
N VAL A 200 -18.52 -2.06 4.34
CA VAL A 200 -18.05 -3.24 3.61
C VAL A 200 -18.79 -3.37 2.28
N ILE A 201 -18.06 -3.71 1.23
CA ILE A 201 -18.53 -3.93 -0.13
C ILE A 201 -18.18 -5.37 -0.51
N LYS A 202 -19.20 -6.18 -0.80
CA LYS A 202 -19.05 -7.59 -1.17
C LYS A 202 -18.80 -7.73 -2.68
N PRO A 203 -18.08 -8.78 -3.14
CA PRO A 203 -17.94 -9.06 -4.57
C PRO A 203 -19.29 -9.26 -5.29
N ASP A 204 -19.39 -8.82 -6.55
CA ASP A 204 -20.62 -8.92 -7.37
C ASP A 204 -21.13 -10.36 -7.55
N SER A 205 -20.25 -11.36 -7.44
CA SER A 205 -20.60 -12.78 -7.48
C SER A 205 -21.60 -13.19 -6.39
N TYR A 206 -21.65 -12.46 -5.27
CA TYR A 206 -22.64 -12.67 -4.21
C TYR A 206 -24.03 -12.10 -4.52
N LEU A 207 -24.13 -11.16 -5.47
CA LEU A 207 -25.38 -10.47 -5.79
C LEU A 207 -26.14 -11.09 -6.97
N GLY A 208 -25.64 -12.18 -7.56
CA GLY A 208 -26.27 -12.86 -8.70
C GLY A 208 -26.36 -11.99 -9.96
N LEU A 209 -25.66 -10.85 -9.99
CA LEU A 209 -25.61 -9.93 -11.12
C LEU A 209 -24.43 -10.32 -12.02
N SER A 210 -24.75 -10.70 -13.26
CA SER A 210 -23.77 -10.98 -14.31
C SER A 210 -22.82 -9.79 -14.46
N SER A 211 -21.54 -10.01 -14.14
CA SER A 211 -20.49 -9.02 -14.28
C SER A 211 -20.37 -8.57 -15.74
N TRP A 212 -20.21 -7.26 -15.93
CA TRP A 212 -19.73 -6.71 -17.18
C TRP A 212 -18.35 -7.34 -17.46
N GLN A 213 -18.28 -8.33 -18.35
CA GLN A 213 -17.01 -9.00 -18.68
C GLN A 213 -16.17 -8.13 -19.62
N PRO A 214 -14.91 -7.82 -19.25
CA PRO A 214 -13.82 -7.97 -20.20
C PRO A 214 -12.53 -8.56 -19.60
N ARG A 215 -12.04 -9.59 -20.30
CA ARG A 215 -10.68 -10.20 -20.41
C ARG A 215 -9.81 -10.30 -19.14
N GLN A 216 -9.29 -11.51 -18.93
CA GLN A 216 -8.28 -11.82 -17.91
C GLN A 216 -7.06 -10.90 -18.02
N PRO A 217 -6.68 -10.18 -16.94
CA PRO A 217 -5.41 -9.49 -16.89
C PRO A 217 -4.28 -10.51 -16.76
N SER A 218 -3.46 -10.64 -17.80
CA SER A 218 -2.19 -11.36 -17.77
C SER A 218 -1.11 -10.45 -17.20
N SER A 219 -1.06 -10.29 -15.88
CA SER A 219 0.09 -9.70 -15.20
C SER A 219 0.46 -10.58 -14.00
N PRO A 220 1.76 -10.86 -13.79
CA PRO A 220 2.18 -11.69 -12.68
C PRO A 220 1.87 -11.00 -11.35
N LEU A 221 1.28 -11.76 -10.43
CA LEU A 221 0.93 -11.31 -9.09
C LEU A 221 2.22 -10.98 -8.29
N PRO A 222 2.20 -9.98 -7.40
CA PRO A 222 3.18 -9.94 -6.31
C PRO A 222 3.03 -11.21 -5.47
N PRO A 223 4.12 -11.79 -4.94
CA PRO A 223 4.09 -13.09 -4.27
C PRO A 223 3.14 -13.07 -3.06
N SER A 224 2.12 -13.93 -3.10
CA SER A 224 1.17 -14.14 -2.00
C SER A 224 1.74 -15.13 -0.99
N LEU A 225 1.74 -14.74 0.29
CA LEU A 225 1.85 -15.65 1.43
C LEU A 225 0.61 -16.55 1.46
N GLY A 226 0.77 -17.83 1.17
CA GLY A 226 -0.28 -18.83 1.30
C GLY A 226 -0.39 -19.31 2.74
N GLY A 227 -1.58 -19.14 3.34
CA GLY A 227 -2.05 -19.94 4.47
C GLY A 227 -2.46 -21.33 3.98
N GLY A 228 -2.11 -22.35 4.76
CA GLY A 228 -2.18 -23.75 4.38
C GLY A 228 -3.54 -24.41 4.58
N ASP A 229 -3.63 -25.62 4.04
CA ASP A 229 -4.18 -26.79 4.72
C ASP A 229 -3.38 -28.05 4.28
N GLU A 230 -3.32 -28.96 5.24
CA GLU A 230 -2.54 -30.18 5.49
C GLU A 230 -2.32 -31.17 4.32
N ASP A 231 -1.07 -31.60 4.05
CA ASP A 231 -0.46 -32.89 4.47
C ASP A 231 0.79 -33.24 3.58
N GLU A 232 1.73 -33.99 4.17
CA GLU A 232 2.91 -34.67 3.57
C GLU A 232 4.22 -33.90 3.21
N THR A 233 5.13 -33.83 4.20
CA THR A 233 6.61 -33.96 4.15
C THR A 233 7.50 -32.92 3.40
N PRO A 234 8.74 -32.66 3.89
CA PRO A 234 9.43 -31.40 3.65
C PRO A 234 10.35 -31.45 2.43
N HIS A 235 10.05 -30.62 1.43
CA HIS A 235 11.05 -30.15 0.47
C HIS A 235 11.17 -28.63 0.58
N THR A 236 12.27 -28.20 1.20
CA THR A 236 12.77 -26.83 1.22
C THR A 236 12.97 -26.35 -0.21
N VAL A 237 12.23 -25.31 -0.63
CA VAL A 237 12.51 -24.58 -1.86
C VAL A 237 12.63 -23.10 -1.52
N THR A 238 13.88 -22.65 -1.46
CA THR A 238 14.30 -21.26 -1.30
C THR A 238 14.12 -20.52 -2.63
N GLY A 239 13.10 -19.67 -2.73
CA GLY A 239 12.96 -18.71 -3.82
C GLY A 239 13.72 -17.43 -3.49
N GLU A 240 14.91 -17.26 -4.06
CA GLU A 240 15.70 -16.02 -3.94
C GLU A 240 15.02 -14.89 -4.72
N TYR A 241 14.81 -13.75 -4.06
CA TYR A 241 14.62 -12.47 -4.74
C TYR A 241 15.89 -12.14 -5.52
N PRO A 242 15.81 -11.58 -6.75
CA PRO A 242 17.00 -11.08 -7.41
C PRO A 242 17.64 -10.01 -6.51
N PRO A 243 18.97 -10.06 -6.30
CA PRO A 243 19.64 -9.09 -5.45
C PRO A 243 19.49 -7.68 -6.03
N PHE A 244 19.39 -6.70 -5.13
CA PHE A 244 19.68 -5.31 -5.45
C PHE A 244 21.15 -5.23 -5.89
N SER A 245 21.42 -5.30 -7.20
CA SER A 245 22.70 -4.89 -7.77
C SER A 245 22.52 -3.47 -8.33
N LEU A 246 23.04 -2.49 -7.58
CA LEU A 246 23.52 -1.24 -8.17
C LEU A 246 24.85 -1.60 -8.82
N ASP A 247 24.90 -1.71 -10.14
CA ASP A 247 26.14 -1.58 -10.91
C ASP A 247 25.79 -1.02 -12.31
N ASP A 248 26.29 0.20 -12.51
CA ASP A 248 26.56 1.00 -13.72
C ASP A 248 25.52 1.17 -14.85
#